data_AF-A0A1Y4D2S8-F1
#
_entry.id   AF-A0A1Y4D2S8-F1
#
_cell.length_a   1.000
_cell.length_b   1.000
_cell.length_c   1.000
_cell.angle_alpha   90.00
_cell.angle_beta   90.00
_cell.angle_gamma   90.00
#
_symmetry.space_group_name_H-M   'P 1'
#
loop_
_entity.id
_entity.type
_entity.pdbx_description
1 polymer ?
#
loop_
_entity_poly.entity_id
_entity_poly.type
_entity_poly.pdbx_seq_one_letter_code
_entity_poly.pdbx_strand_id
1 'polypeptide(L)' 'MKIGDLVLISPDVTLQKEWITGQVIQVENNPFVGIVISAETPDRNVFFGREEMFKPVKKENVCLP' A
#
# COMPACT_ATOMS: atom_id res chain seq x y z
N MET A 1 0.32 -6.46 -6.20
CA MET A 1 1.26 -6.36 -5.03
C MET A 1 1.25 -7.66 -4.24
N LYS A 2 2.20 -7.90 -3.33
CA LYS A 2 2.19 -9.06 -2.40
C LYS A 2 2.51 -8.65 -0.96
N ILE A 3 2.20 -9.54 -0.01
CA ILE A 3 2.55 -9.36 1.40
C ILE A 3 4.06 -9.12 1.54
N GLY A 4 4.42 -8.10 2.32
CA GLY A 4 5.78 -7.64 2.55
C GLY A 4 6.25 -6.51 1.61
N ASP A 5 5.54 -6.25 0.50
CA ASP A 5 5.89 -5.14 -0.39
C ASP A 5 5.66 -3.78 0.31
N LEU A 6 6.55 -2.83 0.04
CA LEU A 6 6.35 -1.43 0.42
C LEU A 6 5.47 -0.74 -0.62
N VAL A 7 4.47 -0.03 -0.13
CA VAL A 7 3.48 0.68 -0.93
C VAL A 7 3.26 2.09 -0.41
N LEU A 8 2.90 2.99 -1.30
CA LEU A 8 2.31 4.27 -0.96
C LEU A 8 0.80 4.09 -0.86
N ILE A 9 0.20 4.58 0.23
CA ILE A 9 -1.22 4.51 0.54
C ILE A 9 -1.86 5.86 0.19
N SER A 10 -3.00 5.84 -0.50
CA SER A 10 -3.67 7.05 -0.98
C SER A 10 -4.11 8.00 0.16
N PRO A 11 -3.99 9.32 -0.04
CA PRO A 11 -4.69 10.36 0.73
C PRO A 11 -6.16 10.05 1.00
N ASP A 12 -6.87 9.45 0.04
CA ASP A 12 -8.32 9.25 0.13
C ASP A 12 -8.73 8.24 1.21
N VAL A 13 -7.88 7.24 1.50
CA VAL A 13 -8.14 6.24 2.56
C VAL A 13 -7.47 6.60 3.88
N THR A 14 -6.43 7.43 3.82
CA THR A 14 -5.67 7.87 4.99
C THR A 14 -6.21 9.17 5.59
N LEU A 15 -7.04 9.90 4.82
CA LEU A 15 -7.51 11.25 5.11
C LEU A 15 -6.36 12.25 5.32
N GLN A 16 -5.18 11.93 4.78
CA GLN A 16 -4.01 12.81 4.78
C GLN A 16 -3.94 13.62 3.49
N LYS A 17 -3.00 14.58 3.42
CA LYS A 17 -2.78 15.37 2.21
C LYS A 17 -1.85 14.66 1.22
N GLU A 18 -0.95 13.84 1.74
CA GLU A 18 0.11 13.19 0.97
C GLU A 18 -0.04 11.67 1.01
N TRP A 19 0.58 11.02 0.03
CA TRP A 19 0.72 9.58 0.01
C TRP A 19 1.70 9.17 1.10
N ILE A 20 1.31 8.23 1.96
CA ILE A 20 2.16 7.76 3.06
C ILE A 20 2.67 6.35 2.77
N THR A 21 3.81 5.99 3.33
CA THR A 21 4.38 4.65 3.15
C THR A 21 3.76 3.65 4.13
N GLY A 22 3.46 2.46 3.65
CA GLY A 22 3.13 1.30 4.47
C GLY A 22 3.65 0.01 3.86
N GLN A 23 3.55 -1.08 4.61
CA GLN A 23 3.88 -2.43 4.17
C GLN A 23 2.60 -3.23 3.99
N VAL A 24 2.48 -3.93 2.86
CA VAL A 24 1.34 -4.82 2.62
C VAL A 24 1.36 -5.97 3.62
N ILE A 25 0.28 -6.12 4.39
CA ILE A 25 0.11 -7.20 5.38
C ILE A 25 -0.89 -8.26 4.92
N GLN A 26 -1.79 -7.90 3.99
CA GLN A 26 -2.79 -8.81 3.45
C GLN A 26 -3.17 -8.43 2.01
N VAL A 27 -3.42 -9.45 1.20
CA VAL A 27 -3.98 -9.33 -0.16
C VAL A 27 -5.19 -10.27 -0.24
N GLU A 28 -6.37 -9.70 -0.42
CA GLU A 28 -7.63 -10.44 -0.55
C GLU A 28 -8.17 -10.31 -1.96
N ASN A 29 -8.66 -11.42 -2.55
CA ASN A 29 -9.41 -11.38 -3.80
C ASN A 29 -10.91 -11.40 -3.49
N ASN A 30 -11.52 -10.23 -3.43
CA ASN A 30 -12.92 -10.08 -3.10
C ASN A 30 -13.80 -10.23 -4.36
N PRO A 31 -14.86 -11.05 -4.34
CA PRO A 31 -15.66 -11.34 -5.53
C PRO A 31 -16.48 -10.15 -6.06
N PHE A 32 -16.68 -9.10 -5.26
CA PHE A 32 -17.48 -7.93 -5.65
C PHE A 32 -16.65 -6.74 -6.11
N VAL A 33 -15.52 -6.50 -5.43
CA VAL A 33 -14.69 -5.29 -5.64
C VAL A 33 -13.30 -5.58 -6.19
N GLY A 34 -12.98 -6.86 -6.44
CA GLY A 34 -11.68 -7.30 -6.93
C GLY A 34 -10.63 -7.36 -5.82
N ILE A 35 -9.38 -7.01 -6.15
CA ILE A 35 -8.26 -7.11 -5.22
C ILE A 35 -8.36 -6.00 -4.16
N VAL A 36 -8.38 -6.42 -2.89
CA VAL A 36 -8.30 -5.56 -1.71
C VAL A 36 -6.94 -5.74 -1.05
N ILE A 37 -6.25 -4.63 -0.83
CA ILE A 37 -4.94 -4.58 -0.18
C ILE A 37 -5.14 -4.02 1.22
N SER A 38 -4.51 -4.65 2.21
CA SER A 38 -4.33 -4.06 3.54
C SER A 38 -2.86 -3.76 3.77
N ALA A 39 -2.54 -2.54 4.19
CA ALA A 39 -1.18 -2.11 4.50
C ALA A 39 -1.09 -1.46 5.88
N GLU A 40 0.00 -1.75 6.58
CA GLU A 40 0.31 -1.19 7.89
C GLU A 40 1.39 -0.11 7.77
N THR A 41 1.18 1.03 8.43
CA THR A 41 2.19 2.10 8.54
C THR A 41 3.17 1.83 9.69
N PRO A 42 4.33 2.51 9.73
CA PRO A 42 5.27 2.38 10.86
C PRO A 42 4.65 2.67 12.23
N ASP A 43 3.64 3.54 12.28
CA ASP A 43 2.89 3.89 13.49
C ASP A 43 1.81 2.85 13.86
N ARG A 44 1.79 1.69 13.19
CA ARG A 44 0.83 0.58 13.37
C ARG A 44 -0.62 0.91 13.00
N ASN A 45 -0.83 1.93 12.16
CA ASN A 45 -2.14 2.15 11.57
C ASN A 45 -2.33 1.23 10.37
N VAL A 46 -3.49 0.57 10.30
CA VAL A 46 -3.83 -0.32 9.19
C VAL A 46 -4.86 0.36 8.30
N PHE A 47 -4.54 0.46 7.01
CA PHE A 47 -5.43 0.97 5.98
C PHE A 47 -5.73 -0.14 4.98
N PHE A 48 -6.97 -0.18 4.48
CA PHE A 48 -7.40 -1.15 3.48
C PHE A 48 -8.22 -0.47 2.39
N GLY A 49 -8.14 -1.02 1.18
CA GLY A 49 -8.86 -0.48 0.02
C GLY A 49 -8.60 -1.31 -1.23
N ARG A 50 -9.23 -0.91 -2.35
CA ARG A 50 -8.97 -1.50 -3.67
C ARG A 50 -7.50 -1.30 -4.06
N GLU A 51 -6.96 -2.19 -4.89
CA GLU A 51 -5.56 -2.12 -5.34
C GLU A 51 -5.15 -0.75 -5.89
N GLU A 52 -6.06 -0.04 -6.58
CA GLU A 52 -5.84 1.32 -7.12
C GLU A 52 -5.54 2.40 -6.06
N MET A 53 -5.90 2.17 -4.80
CA MET A 53 -5.62 3.06 -3.67
C MET A 53 -4.18 2.93 -3.17
N PHE A 54 -3.40 2.02 -3.75
CA PHE A 54 -2.03 1.74 -3.37
C PHE A 54 -1.12 1.86 -4.60
N LYS A 55 0.11 2.35 -4.39
CA LYS A 55 1.13 2.40 -5.44
C LYS A 55 2.37 1.64 -4.97
N PRO A 56 2.98 0.79 -5.80
CA PRO A 56 4.23 0.14 -5.42
C PRO A 56 5.33 1.21 -5.26
N VAL A 57 6.09 1.13 -4.18
CA VAL A 57 7.32 1.92 -4.06
C VAL A 57 8.33 1.29 -5.02
N LYS A 58 8.60 1.94 -6.15
CA LYS A 58 9.68 1.51 -7.02
C LYS A 58 10.98 1.61 -6.22
N LYS A 59 11.67 0.48 -6.06
CA LYS A 59 13.10 0.52 -5.73
C LYS A 59 13.79 1.06 -6.98
N GLU A 60 13.92 2.38 -7.10
CA GLU A 60 14.92 2.90 -8.02
C GLU A 60 16.25 2.28 -7.62
N ASN A 61 16.89 1.65 -8.61
CA ASN A 61 18.19 1.03 -8.44
C ASN A 61 19.10 2.03 -7.72
N VAL A 62 19.47 1.71 -6.48
CA VAL A 62 20.69 2.23 -5.87
C VAL A 62 21.82 1.63 -6.71
N CYS A 63 22.08 2.24 -7.85
CA CYS A 63 23.33 2.10 -8.57
C CYS A 63 24.38 2.72 -7.66
N LEU A 64 25.01 1.90 -6.82
CA LEU A 64 26.22 2.32 -6.14
C LEU A 64 27.28 2.61 -7.22
N PRO A 65 28.06 3.68 -7.07
CA PRO A 65 29.03 4.15 -8.07
C PRO A 65 30.14 3.14 -8.35
#